data_AF-A0A645I411-F1
#
_entry.id   AF-A0A645I411-F1
#
_cell.length_a   1.000
_cell.length_b   1.000
_cell.length_c   1.000
_cell.angle_alpha   90.00
_cell.angle_beta   90.00
_cell.angle_gamma   90.00
#
_symmetry.space_group_name_H-M   'P 1'
#
loop_
_entity.id
_entity.type
_entity.pdbx_description
1 polymer ?
#
loop_
_entity_poly.entity_id
_entity_poly.type
_entity_poly.pdbx_seq_one_letter_code
_entity_poly.pdbx_strand_id
1 'polypeptide(L)'
;MHIVEDPEVMRLARNEGILLEMCPTSNVQTGAIAALSRHPLKQVLEAGIPACICTDDPQFSGITLSGEYRIAEKSLGVPRDMLIDMTQNAMRWIFNQNERLSL
;
A
#
# COMPACT_ATOMS: atom_id res chain seq x y z
N MET A 1 -2.81 -2.05 -10.56
CA MET A 1 -1.74 -1.16 -10.05
C MET A 1 -0.53 -1.26 -10.97
N HIS A 2 -0.38 -0.27 -11.85
CA HIS A 2 0.48 -0.34 -13.03
C HIS A 2 1.91 0.16 -12.80
N ILE A 3 2.21 0.75 -11.63
CA ILE A 3 3.54 1.30 -11.36
C ILE A 3 4.66 0.25 -11.51
N VAL A 4 4.37 -1.01 -11.22
CA VAL A 4 5.33 -2.12 -11.33
C VAL A 4 5.61 -2.57 -12.77
N GLU A 5 4.88 -2.04 -13.75
CA GLU A 5 5.09 -2.31 -15.17
C GLU A 5 6.19 -1.44 -15.77
N ASP A 6 6.57 -0.34 -15.09
CA ASP A 6 7.60 0.60 -15.52
C ASP A 6 8.69 0.78 -14.44
N PRO A 7 9.89 0.20 -14.64
CA PRO A 7 11.02 0.33 -13.71
C PRO A 7 11.47 1.78 -13.48
N GLU A 8 11.35 2.68 -14.46
CA GLU A 8 11.73 4.08 -14.29
C GLU A 8 10.75 4.82 -13.41
N VAL A 9 9.45 4.52 -13.51
CA VAL A 9 8.44 5.08 -12.60
C VAL A 9 8.64 4.54 -11.18
N MET A 10 8.93 3.25 -11.02
CA MET A 10 9.30 2.70 -9.69
C MET A 10 10.52 3.39 -9.09
N ARG A 11 11.56 3.62 -9.91
CA ARG A 11 12.78 4.33 -9.49
C ARG A 11 12.46 5.77 -9.07
N LEU A 12 11.63 6.47 -9.83
CA LEU A 12 11.20 7.82 -9.52
C LEU A 12 10.43 7.86 -8.19
N ALA A 13 9.42 7.01 -8.02
CA ALA A 13 8.59 6.96 -6.82
C ALA A 13 9.41 6.69 -5.55
N ARG A 14 10.37 5.76 -5.65
CA ARG A 14 11.32 5.49 -4.56
C ARG A 14 12.19 6.71 -4.25
N ASN A 15 12.80 7.30 -5.27
CA ASN A 15 13.77 8.40 -5.10
C ASN A 15 13.11 9.66 -4.53
N GLU A 16 11.88 9.97 -4.95
CA GLU A 16 11.13 11.13 -4.51
C GLU A 16 10.31 10.87 -3.22
N GLY A 17 10.33 9.64 -2.70
CA GLY A 17 9.57 9.28 -1.49
C GLY A 17 8.05 9.40 -1.68
N ILE A 18 7.53 9.01 -2.85
CA ILE A 18 6.10 9.05 -3.16
C ILE A 18 5.41 7.88 -2.48
N LEU A 19 4.55 8.18 -1.50
CA LEU A 19 3.71 7.17 -0.85
C LEU A 19 2.69 6.61 -1.85
N LEU A 20 2.57 5.28 -1.90
CA LEU A 20 1.47 4.62 -2.57
C LEU A 20 0.39 4.17 -1.57
N GLU A 21 -0.85 4.56 -1.85
CA GLU A 21 -2.03 4.07 -1.13
C GLU A 21 -2.49 2.74 -1.75
N MET A 22 -2.43 1.67 -0.97
CA MET A 22 -2.64 0.30 -1.46
C MET A 22 -3.98 -0.22 -0.95
N CYS A 23 -4.88 -0.62 -1.86
CA CYS A 23 -6.24 -1.09 -1.53
C CYS A 23 -6.47 -2.53 -2.03
N PRO A 24 -5.89 -3.56 -1.39
CA PRO A 24 -5.86 -4.93 -1.90
C PRO A 24 -7.21 -5.48 -2.37
N THR A 25 -8.26 -5.37 -1.56
CA THR A 25 -9.57 -5.92 -1.90
C THR A 25 -10.26 -5.10 -2.99
N SER A 26 -10.25 -3.77 -2.88
CA SER A 26 -10.83 -2.88 -3.91
C SER A 26 -10.15 -3.10 -5.27
N ASN A 27 -8.82 -3.23 -5.30
CA ASN A 27 -8.08 -3.47 -6.55
C ASN A 27 -8.50 -4.75 -7.27
N VAL A 28 -8.92 -5.79 -6.53
CA VAL A 28 -9.48 -7.00 -7.12
C VAL A 28 -10.93 -6.82 -7.56
N GLN A 29 -11.77 -6.21 -6.71
CA GLN A 29 -13.19 -6.00 -6.99
C GLN A 29 -13.44 -5.07 -8.19
N THR A 30 -12.58 -4.08 -8.39
CA THR A 30 -12.63 -3.14 -9.52
C THR A 30 -11.99 -3.72 -10.80
N GLY A 31 -11.34 -4.88 -10.72
CA GLY A 31 -10.64 -5.51 -11.85
C GLY A 31 -9.26 -4.91 -12.16
N ALA A 32 -8.77 -3.95 -11.36
CA ALA A 32 -7.42 -3.37 -11.52
C ALA A 32 -6.29 -4.40 -11.29
N ILE A 33 -6.57 -5.46 -10.54
CA ILE A 33 -5.72 -6.62 -10.31
C ILE A 33 -6.59 -7.88 -10.42
N ALA A 34 -6.15 -8.88 -11.19
CA ALA A 34 -6.97 -10.07 -11.45
C ALA A 34 -7.20 -10.97 -10.22
N ALA A 35 -6.29 -10.96 -9.24
CA ALA A 35 -6.38 -11.76 -8.03
C ALA A 35 -5.44 -11.23 -6.94
N LEU A 36 -5.77 -11.46 -5.66
CA LEU A 36 -4.94 -11.05 -4.52
C LEU A 36 -3.49 -11.55 -4.64
N SER A 37 -3.27 -12.79 -5.08
CA SER A 37 -1.92 -13.36 -5.25
C SER A 37 -1.05 -12.63 -6.27
N ARG A 38 -1.65 -11.77 -7.12
CA ARG A 38 -0.97 -10.93 -8.11
C ARG A 38 -0.84 -9.47 -7.65
N HIS A 39 -1.25 -9.16 -6.42
CA HIS A 39 -1.23 -7.79 -5.93
C HIS A 39 0.23 -7.34 -5.69
N PRO A 40 0.67 -6.18 -6.23
CA PRO A 40 2.07 -5.79 -6.21
C PRO A 40 2.55 -5.19 -4.88
N LEU A 41 1.74 -5.25 -3.82
CA LEU A 41 2.06 -4.62 -2.54
C LEU A 41 3.42 -5.06 -2.01
N LYS A 42 3.67 -6.38 -1.97
CA LYS A 42 4.93 -6.91 -1.48
C LYS A 42 6.12 -6.46 -2.34
N GLN A 43 5.98 -6.49 -3.66
CA GLN A 43 7.00 -6.02 -4.60
C GLN A 43 7.33 -4.54 -4.41
N VAL A 44 6.31 -3.69 -4.19
CA VAL A 44 6.49 -2.25 -3.92
C VAL A 44 7.27 -2.02 -2.63
N LEU A 45 6.93 -2.74 -1.56
CA LEU A 45 7.64 -2.65 -0.28
C LEU A 45 9.09 -3.13 -0.40
N GLU A 46 9.33 -4.27 -1.07
CA GLU A 46 10.67 -4.81 -1.33
C GLU A 46 11.52 -3.90 -2.21
N ALA A 47 10.89 -3.09 -3.08
CA ALA A 47 11.56 -2.06 -3.87
C ALA A 47 11.91 -0.80 -3.06
N GLY A 48 11.53 -0.72 -1.78
CA GLY A 48 11.78 0.43 -0.91
C GLY A 48 10.88 1.63 -1.21
N ILE A 49 9.78 1.43 -1.93
CA ILE A 49 8.79 2.48 -2.18
C ILE A 49 7.87 2.56 -0.94
N PRO A 50 7.68 3.75 -0.34
CA PRO A 50 6.81 3.88 0.81
C PRO A 50 5.36 3.59 0.40
N ALA A 51 4.65 2.82 1.21
CA ALA A 51 3.25 2.50 1.00
C ALA A 51 2.46 2.48 2.31
N CYS A 52 1.14 2.61 2.22
CA CYS A 52 0.18 2.38 3.31
C CYS A 52 -0.99 1.50 2.83
N ILE A 53 -1.73 0.90 3.78
CA ILE A 53 -2.97 0.16 3.49
C ILE A 53 -4.16 1.10 3.64
N CYS A 54 -5.01 1.11 2.62
CA CYS A 54 -6.28 1.84 2.57
C CYS A 54 -7.44 0.89 2.22
N THR A 55 -8.66 1.27 2.59
CA THR A 55 -9.86 0.49 2.27
C THR A 55 -10.55 0.93 0.98
N ASP A 56 -10.17 2.07 0.43
CA ASP A 56 -10.95 2.76 -0.62
C ASP A 56 -12.39 2.99 -0.11
N ASP A 57 -13.40 2.33 -0.67
CA ASP A 57 -14.80 2.37 -0.25
C ASP A 57 -15.21 1.14 0.59
N PRO A 58 -15.06 1.14 1.93
CA PRO A 58 -15.28 -0.05 2.76
C PRO A 58 -16.73 -0.56 2.74
N GLN A 59 -17.72 0.32 2.51
CA GLN A 59 -19.14 -0.07 2.40
C GLN A 59 -19.41 -0.84 1.12
N PHE A 60 -18.84 -0.39 -0.01
CA PHE A 60 -18.96 -1.08 -1.29
C PHE A 60 -18.20 -2.40 -1.25
N SER A 61 -16.99 -2.39 -0.68
CA SER A 61 -16.13 -3.56 -0.61
C SER A 61 -16.52 -4.60 0.44
N GLY A 62 -17.34 -4.23 1.43
CA GLY A 62 -17.75 -5.12 2.52
C GLY A 62 -16.60 -5.52 3.44
N ILE A 63 -15.66 -4.59 3.70
CA ILE A 63 -14.41 -4.86 4.42
C ILE A 63 -14.17 -3.87 5.56
N THR A 64 -13.18 -4.18 6.40
CA THR A 64 -12.62 -3.29 7.41
C THR A 64 -11.13 -3.06 7.16
N LEU A 65 -10.59 -1.97 7.69
CA LEU A 65 -9.15 -1.70 7.62
C LEU A 65 -8.34 -2.85 8.25
N SER A 66 -8.74 -3.34 9.43
CA SER A 66 -8.08 -4.49 10.07
C SER A 66 -8.17 -5.77 9.24
N GLY A 67 -9.22 -5.93 8.44
CA GLY A 67 -9.35 -7.00 7.44
C GLY A 67 -8.31 -6.90 6.34
N GLU A 68 -8.07 -5.70 5.80
CA GLU A 68 -7.04 -5.47 4.78
C GLU A 68 -5.63 -5.75 5.33
N TYR A 69 -5.32 -5.37 6.57
CA TYR A 69 -4.07 -5.76 7.23
C TYR A 69 -3.91 -7.27 7.36
N ARG A 70 -5.01 -7.99 7.66
CA ARG A 70 -4.99 -9.46 7.72
C ARG A 70 -4.78 -10.07 6.33
N ILE A 71 -5.37 -9.51 5.29
CA ILE A 71 -5.15 -9.93 3.89
C ILE A 71 -3.70 -9.70 3.49
N ALA A 72 -3.11 -8.56 3.83
CA ALA A 72 -1.71 -8.27 3.57
C ALA A 72 -0.78 -9.29 4.26
N GLU A 73 -1.02 -9.62 5.54
CA GLU A 73 -0.22 -10.63 6.26
C GLU A 73 -0.42 -12.04 5.68
N LYS A 74 -1.67 -12.49 5.52
CA LYS A 74 -2.00 -13.90 5.24
C LYS A 74 -2.01 -14.26 3.76
N SER A 75 -2.50 -13.37 2.91
CA SER A 75 -2.69 -13.64 1.49
C SER A 75 -1.56 -13.08 0.63
N LEU A 76 -0.99 -11.94 1.02
CA LEU A 76 0.09 -11.28 0.28
C LEU A 76 1.48 -11.59 0.86
N GLY A 77 1.54 -12.24 2.02
CA GLY A 77 2.79 -12.64 2.66
C GLY A 77 3.67 -11.45 3.04
N VAL A 78 3.05 -10.34 3.43
CA VAL A 78 3.74 -9.14 3.93
C VAL A 78 4.16 -9.38 5.39
N PRO A 79 5.45 -9.29 5.70
CA PRO A 79 5.96 -9.40 7.06
C PRO A 79 5.39 -8.35 8.02
N ARG A 80 5.32 -8.69 9.31
CA ARG A 80 4.67 -7.83 10.34
C ARG A 80 5.38 -6.49 10.54
N ASP A 81 6.69 -6.47 10.49
CA ASP A 81 7.52 -5.27 10.52
C ASP A 81 7.15 -4.30 9.38
N MET A 82 7.01 -4.81 8.16
CA MET A 82 6.55 -3.97 7.04
C MET A 82 5.11 -3.44 7.25
N LEU A 83 4.21 -4.20 7.87
CA LEU A 83 2.87 -3.71 8.21
C LEU A 83 2.90 -2.56 9.23
N ILE A 84 3.85 -2.62 10.19
CA ILE A 84 4.08 -1.53 11.14
C ILE A 84 4.60 -0.30 10.40
N ASP A 85 5.58 -0.48 9.51
CA ASP A 85 6.13 0.61 8.70
C ASP A 85 5.06 1.28 7.86
N MET A 86 4.14 0.52 7.27
CA MET A 86 3.00 1.04 6.52
C MET A 86 2.06 1.89 7.38
N THR A 87 1.82 1.48 8.63
CA THR A 87 1.02 2.26 9.58
C THR A 87 1.70 3.59 9.92
N GLN A 88 3.02 3.56 10.14
CA GLN A 88 3.79 4.77 10.40
C GLN A 88 3.89 5.67 9.16
N ASN A 89 3.98 5.09 7.95
CA ASN A 89 3.96 5.82 6.70
C ASN A 89 2.64 6.59 6.53
N ALA A 90 1.50 5.98 6.86
CA ALA A 90 0.22 6.68 6.84
C ALA A 90 0.24 7.95 7.71
N MET A 91 0.92 7.92 8.85
CA MET A 91 1.09 9.11 9.72
C MET A 91 2.09 10.13 9.15
N ARG A 92 3.21 9.66 8.58
CA ARG A 92 4.26 10.52 8.02
C ARG A 92 3.80 11.29 6.76
N TRP A 93 2.87 10.72 5.99
CA TRP A 93 2.37 11.26 4.72
C TRP A 93 0.93 11.78 4.80
N ILE A 94 0.40 12.04 6.00
CA ILE A 94 -0.86 12.80 6.12
C ILE A 94 -0.70 14.15 5.40
N PHE A 95 -1.80 14.74 4.93
CA PHE A 95 -1.80 16.05 4.26
C PHE A 95 -1.40 17.24 5.15
N ASN A 96 -0.74 17.00 6.29
CA ASN A 96 -0.25 18.04 7.17
C ASN A 96 1.09 18.60 6.65
N GLN A 97 0.99 19.64 5.83
CA GLN A 97 2.12 20.33 5.18
C GLN A 97 3.07 21.06 6.17
N ASN A 98 2.78 21.12 7.48
CA ASN A 98 3.51 21.97 8.43
C ASN A 98 4.23 21.26 9.58
N GLU A 99 4.14 19.94 9.73
CA GLU A 99 4.91 19.22 10.73
C GLU A 99 5.48 17.94 10.12
N ARG A 100 6.73 18.02 9.66
CA ARG A 100 7.56 16.84 9.46
C ARG A 100 7.75 16.24 10.86
N LEU A 101 6.89 15.30 11.25
CA LEU A 101 6.95 14.63 12.54
C LEU A 101 8.38 14.10 12.74
N SER A 102 9.13 14.77 13.61
CA SER A 102 10.44 14.32 14.07
C SER A 102 10.19 13.17 15.05
N LEU A 103 10.01 11.97 14.51
CA LEU A 103 9.98 10.71 15.27
C LEU A 103 11.34 10.02 15.15
#